data_AF-A0A850T5H5-F1
#
_entry.id   AF-A0A850T5H5-F1
#
_cell.length_a   1.000
_cell.length_b   1.000
_cell.length_c   1.000
_cell.angle_alpha   90.00
_cell.angle_beta   90.00
_cell.angle_gamma   90.00
#
_symmetry.space_group_name_H-M   'P 1'
#
loop_
_entity.id
_entity.type
_entity.pdbx_description
1 polymer ?
#
loop_
_entity_poly.entity_id
_entity_poly.type
_entity_poly.pdbx_seq_one_letter_code
_entity_poly.pdbx_strand_id
1 'polypeptide(L)'
;MSGDVHVRFCEGLRGRFPRATRLIAGFELESDAVKAMTVMRKRFNRFSLELHPDKTKLIRFGRPTTKSCKGNKPGTFDFLGFTFYWGKSRQNYWVIKKKTVQKRLSRFNKRVWEWCKVNRHKPIQEQHDSLCSKLRGYYQYFGVICNYKALSKAHYYVTKAWRFWLSRRCHKGKVKFQELAAKYPLPKPKIIHSF
;
A
#
# COMPACT_ATOMS: atom_id res chain seq x y z
N MET A 1 -9.60 -16.63 6.76
CA MET A 1 -9.41 -16.07 5.40
C MET A 1 -10.37 -14.90 5.26
N SER A 2 -9.89 -13.66 5.18
CA SER A 2 -10.76 -12.49 4.95
C SER A 2 -10.32 -11.87 3.62
N GLY A 3 -11.02 -12.30 2.57
CA GLY A 3 -10.83 -11.83 1.20
C GLY A 3 -11.27 -10.38 1.09
N ASP A 4 -10.47 -9.58 0.37
CA ASP A 4 -10.92 -8.26 -0.06
C ASP A 4 -12.14 -8.44 -0.97
N VAL A 5 -13.34 -8.16 -0.45
CA VAL A 5 -14.54 -8.04 -1.28
C VAL A 5 -14.41 -6.74 -2.10
N HIS A 6 -13.88 -6.90 -3.31
CA HIS A 6 -14.03 -5.92 -4.37
C HIS A 6 -15.53 -5.90 -4.70
N VAL A 7 -16.18 -4.77 -4.43
CA VAL A 7 -17.54 -4.55 -4.93
C VAL A 7 -17.38 -4.41 -6.44
N ARG A 8 -17.78 -5.45 -7.17
CA ARG A 8 -18.12 -5.34 -8.58
C ARG A 8 -19.45 -4.60 -8.62
N PHE A 9 -19.44 -3.40 -9.18
CA PHE A 9 -20.67 -2.73 -9.57
C PHE A 9 -21.22 -3.52 -10.76
N CYS A 10 -22.44 -4.02 -10.65
CA CYS A 10 -23.14 -4.62 -11.79
C CYS A 10 -23.48 -3.50 -12.77
N GLU A 11 -22.79 -3.48 -13.91
CA GLU A 11 -23.04 -2.52 -14.99
C GLU A 11 -24.34 -2.91 -15.72
N GLY A 12 -25.45 -2.29 -15.31
CA GLY A 12 -26.70 -2.27 -16.06
C GLY A 12 -26.80 -1.02 -16.93
N LEU A 13 -26.73 -1.23 -18.25
CA LEU A 13 -27.10 -0.38 -19.40
C LEU A 13 -26.94 1.16 -19.28
N ARG A 14 -25.99 1.67 -20.07
CA ARG A 14 -25.81 3.05 -20.57
C ARG A 14 -25.25 4.11 -19.61
N GLY A 15 -24.17 3.77 -18.92
CA GLY A 15 -23.29 4.79 -18.32
C GLY A 15 -21.87 4.26 -18.14
N ARG A 16 -20.92 4.69 -18.97
CA ARG A 16 -19.50 4.34 -18.80
C ARG A 16 -18.90 5.30 -17.76
N PHE A 17 -18.97 4.94 -16.48
CA PHE A 17 -18.22 5.66 -15.46
C PHE A 17 -16.71 5.44 -15.68
N PRO A 18 -15.86 6.48 -15.65
CA PRO A 18 -14.42 6.30 -15.60
C PRO A 18 -14.09 5.38 -14.41
N ARG A 19 -13.09 4.51 -14.57
CA ARG A 19 -12.66 3.42 -13.65
C ARG A 19 -12.29 3.81 -12.20
N ALA A 20 -12.69 4.98 -11.70
CA ALA A 20 -12.45 5.43 -10.34
C ALA A 20 -13.62 5.05 -9.43
N THR A 21 -13.72 3.78 -9.03
CA THR A 21 -14.68 3.29 -8.01
C THR A 21 -14.38 3.84 -6.59
N ARG A 22 -13.39 4.72 -6.43
CA ARG A 22 -12.94 5.25 -5.15
C ARG A 22 -12.79 6.76 -5.27
N LEU A 23 -13.66 7.49 -4.59
CA LEU A 23 -13.70 8.94 -4.57
C LEU A 23 -13.22 9.45 -3.21
N ILE A 24 -12.44 10.52 -3.21
CA ILE A 24 -12.14 11.34 -2.02
C ILE A 24 -12.62 12.74 -2.33
N ALA A 25 -13.39 13.32 -1.41
CA ALA A 25 -13.74 14.73 -1.43
C ALA A 25 -13.23 15.37 -0.14
N GLY A 26 -12.55 16.51 -0.27
CA GLY A 26 -12.10 17.33 0.85
C GLY A 26 -13.08 18.47 1.08
N PHE A 27 -13.39 18.76 2.34
CA PHE A 27 -14.26 19.86 2.75
C PHE A 27 -13.57 20.65 3.87
N GLU A 28 -13.78 21.96 3.89
CA GLU A 28 -13.28 22.83 4.95
C GLU A 28 -14.13 22.73 6.22
N LEU A 29 -15.46 22.73 6.05
CA LEU A 29 -16.45 22.64 7.12
C LEU A 29 -17.08 21.25 7.21
N GLU A 30 -17.33 20.81 8.44
CA GLU A 30 -18.00 19.53 8.70
C GLU A 30 -19.45 19.53 8.21
N SER A 31 -20.15 20.65 8.39
CA SER A 31 -21.53 20.86 7.92
C SER A 31 -21.67 20.62 6.41
N ASP A 32 -20.71 21.12 5.63
CA ASP A 32 -20.71 20.97 4.17
C ASP A 32 -20.43 19.52 3.77
N ALA A 33 -19.54 18.84 4.49
CA ALA A 33 -19.25 17.44 4.24
C ALA A 33 -20.49 16.55 4.50
N VAL A 34 -21.27 16.84 5.55
CA VAL A 34 -22.52 16.14 5.88
C VAL A 34 -23.60 16.42 4.82
N LYS A 35 -23.74 17.68 4.40
CA LYS A 35 -24.67 18.06 3.31
C LYS A 35 -24.30 17.36 2.01
N ALA A 36 -23.03 17.39 1.62
CA ALA A 36 -22.54 16.74 0.42
C ALA A 36 -22.77 15.22 0.45
N MET A 37 -22.53 14.56 1.60
CA MET A 37 -22.84 13.14 1.77
C MET A 37 -24.32 12.83 1.54
N THR A 38 -25.20 13.69 2.06
CA THR A 38 -26.66 13.54 1.93
C THR A 38 -27.10 13.72 0.48
N VAL A 39 -26.58 14.73 -0.21
CA VAL A 39 -26.87 14.99 -1.64
C VAL A 39 -26.33 13.86 -2.51
N MET A 40 -25.13 13.36 -2.23
CA MET A 40 -24.54 12.22 -2.94
C MET A 40 -25.42 10.99 -2.82
N ARG A 41 -25.87 10.63 -1.60
CA ARG A 41 -26.82 9.51 -1.39
C ARG A 41 -28.08 9.67 -2.25
N LYS A 42 -28.71 10.84 -2.24
CA LYS A 42 -29.90 11.13 -3.07
C LYS A 42 -29.61 10.96 -4.57
N ARG A 43 -28.46 11.44 -5.04
CA ARG A 43 -28.05 11.34 -6.44
C ARG A 43 -27.78 9.89 -6.86
N PHE A 44 -27.08 9.10 -6.04
CA PHE A 44 -26.84 7.69 -6.30
C PHE A 44 -28.15 6.89 -6.33
N ASN A 45 -29.08 7.17 -5.40
CA ASN A 45 -30.39 6.52 -5.39
C ASN A 45 -31.19 6.77 -6.68
N ARG A 46 -31.07 7.97 -7.30
CA ARG A 46 -31.69 8.26 -8.60
C ARG A 46 -31.17 7.36 -9.73
N PHE A 47 -29.94 6.88 -9.61
CA PHE A 47 -29.34 5.92 -10.55
C PHE A 47 -29.44 4.48 -10.05
N SER A 48 -30.31 4.19 -9.06
CA SER A 48 -30.47 2.86 -8.45
C SER A 48 -29.18 2.28 -7.88
N LEU A 49 -28.29 3.16 -7.39
CA LEU A 49 -27.04 2.80 -6.74
C LEU A 49 -27.11 3.14 -5.25
N GLU A 50 -26.65 2.22 -4.41
CA GLU A 50 -26.57 2.44 -2.96
C GLU A 50 -25.12 2.61 -2.49
N LEU A 51 -24.89 3.58 -1.60
CA LEU A 51 -23.59 3.78 -0.97
C LEU A 51 -23.40 2.81 0.19
N HIS A 52 -22.40 1.96 0.08
CA HIS A 52 -22.07 1.01 1.14
C HIS A 52 -21.68 1.75 2.45
N PRO A 53 -22.34 1.47 3.59
CA PRO A 53 -22.14 2.20 4.84
C PRO A 53 -20.71 2.04 5.38
N ASP A 54 -20.15 0.82 5.36
CA ASP A 54 -18.80 0.59 5.87
C ASP A 54 -17.67 1.20 5.04
N LYS A 55 -17.92 1.45 3.74
CA LYS A 55 -16.90 2.00 2.83
C LYS A 55 -16.92 3.52 2.81
N THR A 56 -18.05 4.11 3.15
CA THR A 56 -18.28 5.55 3.06
C THR A 56 -18.18 6.16 4.44
N LYS A 57 -17.04 6.78 4.74
CA LYS A 57 -16.74 7.34 6.06
C LYS A 57 -16.39 8.81 5.97
N LEU A 58 -16.97 9.60 6.88
CA LEU A 58 -16.49 10.96 7.13
C LEU A 58 -15.29 10.88 8.07
N ILE A 59 -14.16 11.45 7.65
CA ILE A 59 -12.92 11.39 8.42
C ILE A 59 -12.44 12.81 8.65
N ARG A 60 -12.32 13.20 9.92
CA ARG A 60 -11.74 14.49 10.30
C ARG A 60 -10.25 14.51 9.96
N PHE A 61 -9.90 15.20 8.87
CA PHE A 61 -8.53 15.27 8.36
C PHE A 61 -7.96 16.69 8.41
N GLY A 62 -8.10 17.37 9.54
CA GLY A 62 -7.57 18.73 9.74
C GLY A 62 -6.10 18.76 10.18
N ARG A 63 -5.42 19.88 9.92
CA ARG A 63 -4.05 20.14 10.40
C ARG A 63 -4.02 20.03 11.95
N PRO A 64 -3.17 19.18 12.53
CA PRO A 64 -3.06 19.08 13.98
C PRO A 64 -2.60 20.40 14.63
N THR A 65 -3.27 20.78 15.70
CA THR A 65 -2.93 21.92 16.58
C THR A 65 -2.35 21.43 17.90
N THR A 66 -1.67 22.28 18.67
CA THR A 66 -1.06 21.90 19.97
C THR A 66 -2.09 21.32 20.96
N LYS A 67 -3.35 21.77 20.87
CA LYS A 67 -4.49 21.26 21.66
C LYS A 67 -4.99 19.89 21.19
N SER A 68 -4.78 19.53 19.92
CA SER A 68 -5.21 18.26 19.31
C SER A 68 -4.46 17.03 19.86
N CYS A 69 -3.29 17.24 20.48
CA CYS A 69 -2.45 16.18 21.06
C CYS A 69 -3.08 15.52 22.31
N LYS A 70 -4.03 16.18 22.99
CA LYS A 70 -4.64 15.71 24.25
C LYS A 70 -5.97 14.95 24.10
N GLY A 71 -6.41 14.64 22.87
CA GLY A 71 -7.63 13.83 22.65
C GLY A 71 -8.20 13.86 21.23
N ASN A 72 -7.81 14.85 20.41
CA ASN A 72 -8.33 15.08 19.07
C ASN A 72 -7.27 14.82 17.98
N LYS A 73 -6.69 13.62 17.95
CA LYS A 73 -5.69 13.27 16.92
C LYS A 73 -6.33 13.38 15.51
N PRO A 74 -5.62 13.92 14.51
CA PRO A 74 -6.11 13.91 13.13
C PRO A 74 -6.40 12.49 12.69
N GLY A 75 -7.49 12.31 11.95
CA GLY A 75 -7.82 11.02 11.34
C GLY A 75 -6.71 10.56 10.40
N THR A 76 -6.66 9.25 10.21
CA THR A 76 -5.86 8.62 9.13
C THR A 76 -6.82 7.87 8.23
N PHE A 77 -6.50 7.78 6.94
CA PHE A 77 -7.34 7.08 5.98
C PHE A 77 -6.51 6.33 4.96
N ASP A 78 -7.08 5.24 4.43
CA ASP A 78 -6.44 4.40 3.43
C ASP A 78 -7.03 4.65 2.05
N PHE A 79 -6.18 4.99 1.07
CA PHE A 79 -6.57 5.20 -0.32
C PHE A 79 -5.52 4.66 -1.29
N LEU A 80 -5.98 3.93 -2.32
CA LEU A 80 -5.14 3.28 -3.34
C LEU A 80 -3.93 2.48 -2.79
N GLY A 81 -4.06 1.92 -1.58
CA GLY A 81 -2.99 1.14 -0.95
C GLY A 81 -1.97 1.97 -0.14
N PHE A 82 -2.24 3.26 0.05
CA PHE A 82 -1.51 4.14 0.95
C PHE A 82 -2.37 4.57 2.14
N THR A 83 -1.76 4.67 3.32
CA THR A 83 -2.33 5.33 4.49
C THR A 83 -1.83 6.76 4.51
N PHE A 84 -2.77 7.72 4.46
CA PHE A 84 -2.52 9.15 4.59
C PHE A 84 -2.62 9.57 6.05
N TYR A 85 -1.66 10.36 6.51
CA TYR A 85 -1.59 10.81 7.90
C TYR A 85 -0.82 12.14 7.99
N TRP A 86 -1.12 12.93 9.01
CA TRP A 86 -0.35 14.13 9.32
C TRP A 86 0.97 13.79 10.01
N GLY A 87 2.05 14.42 9.57
CA GLY A 87 3.35 14.30 10.20
C GLY A 87 4.18 15.57 10.06
N LYS A 88 5.25 15.68 10.84
CA LYS A 88 6.17 16.81 10.76
C LYS A 88 7.19 16.64 9.65
N SER A 89 7.46 17.70 8.90
CA SER A 89 8.55 17.79 7.93
C SER A 89 9.90 17.85 8.67
N ARG A 90 11.01 17.82 7.92
CA ARG A 90 12.35 18.01 8.51
C ARG A 90 12.51 19.41 9.13
N GLN A 91 11.79 20.39 8.62
CA GLN A 91 11.74 21.78 9.10
C GLN A 91 10.59 22.00 10.12
N ASN A 92 10.05 20.93 10.72
CA ASN A 92 9.02 20.99 11.76
C ASN A 92 7.63 21.51 11.31
N TYR A 93 7.39 21.70 10.01
CA TYR A 93 6.07 22.04 9.46
C TYR A 93 5.15 20.82 9.38
N TRP A 94 3.84 21.01 9.61
CA TRP A 94 2.85 19.96 9.42
C TRP A 94 2.60 19.70 7.94
N VAL A 95 2.84 18.48 7.52
CA VAL A 95 2.66 18.02 6.14
C VAL A 95 1.88 16.71 6.12
N ILE A 96 1.15 16.48 5.04
CA ILE A 96 0.49 15.20 4.79
C ILE A 96 1.55 14.21 4.31
N LYS A 97 1.70 13.11 5.05
CA LYS A 97 2.57 11.99 4.69
C LYS A 97 1.72 10.81 4.26
N LYS A 98 2.30 9.98 3.40
CA LYS A 98 1.73 8.73 2.95
C LYS A 98 2.70 7.58 3.18
N LYS A 99 2.18 6.43 3.58
CA LYS A 99 2.92 5.18 3.74
C LYS A 99 2.14 4.02 3.13
N THR A 100 2.80 2.96 2.66
CA THR A 100 2.10 1.75 2.21
C THR A 100 1.26 1.20 3.36
N VAL A 101 0.00 0.87 3.06
CA VAL A 101 -0.88 0.17 3.99
C VAL A 101 -0.19 -1.12 4.44
N GLN A 102 -0.14 -1.37 5.74
CA GLN A 102 0.55 -2.53 6.32
C GLN A 102 0.05 -3.85 5.71
N LYS A 103 -1.25 -3.98 5.49
CA LYS A 103 -1.87 -5.14 4.83
C LYS A 103 -1.29 -5.40 3.43
N ARG A 104 -0.98 -4.35 2.65
CA ARG A 104 -0.39 -4.47 1.31
C ARG A 104 1.05 -4.96 1.37
N LEU A 105 1.85 -4.40 2.27
CA LEU A 105 3.22 -4.87 2.52
C LEU A 105 3.24 -6.33 2.97
N SER A 106 2.39 -6.70 3.94
CA SER A 106 2.28 -8.09 4.42
C SER A 106 1.89 -9.06 3.30
N ARG A 107 0.95 -8.68 2.43
CA ARG A 107 0.57 -9.51 1.28
C ARG A 107 1.69 -9.67 0.27
N PHE A 108 2.42 -8.61 -0.03
CA PHE A 108 3.61 -8.68 -0.90
C PHE A 108 4.65 -9.64 -0.32
N ASN A 109 4.99 -9.46 0.95
CA ASN A 109 5.94 -10.30 1.67
C ASN A 109 5.52 -11.77 1.67
N LYS A 110 4.24 -12.06 1.97
CA LYS A 110 3.70 -13.43 1.94
C LYS A 110 3.79 -14.06 0.55
N ARG A 111 3.43 -13.33 -0.50
CA ARG A 111 3.55 -13.81 -1.89
C ARG A 111 5.00 -14.12 -2.27
N VAL A 112 5.95 -13.27 -1.89
CA VAL A 112 7.38 -13.54 -2.15
C VAL A 112 7.85 -14.75 -1.37
N TRP A 113 7.45 -14.89 -0.11
CA TRP A 113 7.79 -16.04 0.72
C TRP A 113 7.31 -17.36 0.12
N GLU A 114 6.04 -17.42 -0.29
CA GLU A 114 5.45 -18.59 -0.95
C GLU A 114 6.13 -18.87 -2.29
N TRP A 115 6.40 -17.83 -3.07
CA TRP A 115 7.09 -17.97 -4.34
C TRP A 115 8.50 -18.56 -4.15
N CYS A 116 9.27 -18.08 -3.18
CA CYS A 116 10.59 -18.63 -2.84
C CYS A 116 10.51 -20.09 -2.36
N LYS A 117 9.45 -20.46 -1.62
CA LYS A 117 9.21 -21.85 -1.20
C LYS A 117 9.04 -22.78 -2.40
N VAL A 118 8.14 -22.41 -3.32
CA VAL A 118 7.79 -23.23 -4.50
C VAL A 118 8.96 -23.30 -5.48
N ASN A 119 9.65 -22.19 -5.71
CA ASN A 119 10.72 -22.08 -6.71
C ASN A 119 12.13 -22.33 -6.14
N ARG A 120 12.25 -22.92 -4.95
CA ARG A 120 13.53 -23.12 -4.26
C ARG A 120 14.57 -23.92 -5.06
N HIS A 121 14.08 -24.82 -5.92
CA HIS A 121 14.90 -25.74 -6.73
C HIS A 121 15.36 -25.15 -8.06
N LYS A 122 14.82 -23.99 -8.47
CA LYS A 122 15.19 -23.33 -9.72
C LYS A 122 16.66 -22.87 -9.72
N PRO A 123 17.26 -22.65 -10.90
CA PRO A 123 18.56 -22.00 -11.01
C PRO A 123 18.61 -20.65 -10.27
N ILE A 124 19.76 -20.32 -9.69
CA ILE A 124 19.91 -19.11 -8.86
C ILE A 124 19.66 -17.83 -9.68
N GLN A 125 20.09 -17.82 -10.94
CA GLN A 125 19.89 -16.70 -11.86
C GLN A 125 18.40 -16.44 -12.12
N GLU A 126 17.62 -17.46 -12.47
CA GLU A 126 16.17 -17.34 -12.63
C GLU A 126 15.47 -16.86 -11.34
N GLN A 127 15.94 -17.34 -10.18
CA GLN A 127 15.44 -16.87 -8.89
C GLN A 127 15.69 -15.37 -8.72
N HIS A 128 16.92 -14.94 -8.98
CA HIS A 128 17.34 -13.55 -8.88
C HIS A 128 16.54 -12.65 -9.83
N ASP A 129 16.42 -13.01 -11.11
CA ASP A 129 15.69 -12.22 -12.11
C ASP A 129 14.22 -12.03 -11.72
N SER A 130 13.58 -13.10 -11.26
CA SER A 130 12.19 -13.05 -10.84
C SER A 130 11.98 -12.25 -9.55
N LEU A 131 12.93 -12.29 -8.61
CA LEU A 131 12.88 -11.47 -7.39
C LEU A 131 13.14 -9.99 -7.72
N CYS A 132 14.08 -9.71 -8.62
CA CYS A 132 14.36 -8.38 -9.12
C CYS A 132 13.13 -7.77 -9.80
N SER A 133 12.42 -8.55 -10.64
CA SER A 133 11.18 -8.12 -11.28
C SER A 133 10.08 -7.81 -10.26
N LYS A 134 9.86 -8.69 -9.26
CA LYS A 134 8.89 -8.45 -8.18
C LYS A 134 9.19 -7.19 -7.38
N LEU A 135 10.46 -6.94 -7.03
CA LEU A 135 10.88 -5.74 -6.31
C LEU A 135 10.73 -4.48 -7.17
N ARG A 136 11.15 -4.53 -8.44
CA ARG A 136 10.98 -3.42 -9.39
C ARG A 136 9.50 -3.05 -9.53
N GLY A 137 8.61 -4.02 -9.72
CA GLY A 137 7.17 -3.77 -9.77
C GLY A 137 6.62 -3.16 -8.47
N TYR A 138 7.09 -3.63 -7.31
CA TYR A 138 6.70 -3.05 -6.03
C TYR A 138 7.17 -1.59 -5.87
N TYR A 139 8.42 -1.29 -6.28
CA TYR A 139 8.94 0.07 -6.26
C TYR A 139 8.22 0.98 -7.25
N GLN A 140 7.87 0.48 -8.44
CA GLN A 140 7.16 1.27 -9.45
C GLN A 140 5.81 1.80 -8.93
N TYR A 141 5.14 1.05 -8.05
CA TYR A 141 3.86 1.49 -7.48
C TYR A 141 4.03 2.25 -6.15
N PHE A 142 4.82 1.70 -5.22
CA PHE A 142 4.94 2.23 -3.86
C PHE A 142 6.11 3.20 -3.66
N GLY A 143 6.93 3.42 -4.68
CA GLY A 143 8.12 4.27 -4.69
C GLY A 143 7.82 5.75 -4.62
N VAL A 144 7.09 6.20 -3.61
CA VAL A 144 6.64 7.59 -3.45
C VAL A 144 7.32 8.25 -2.25
N ILE A 145 7.40 9.59 -2.27
CA ILE A 145 7.92 10.40 -1.16
C ILE A 145 7.29 9.99 0.19
N CYS A 146 8.08 10.04 1.25
CA CYS A 146 7.76 9.61 2.62
C CYS A 146 7.55 8.10 2.84
N ASN A 147 7.61 7.27 1.79
CA ASN A 147 7.38 5.83 1.90
C ASN A 147 8.64 4.95 1.91
N TYR A 148 9.84 5.54 1.88
CA TYR A 148 11.11 4.80 1.80
C TYR A 148 11.26 3.70 2.86
N LYS A 149 10.80 3.95 4.10
CA LYS A 149 10.85 2.96 5.18
C LYS A 149 10.09 1.66 4.83
N ALA A 150 8.95 1.74 4.15
CA ALA A 150 8.20 0.56 3.74
C ALA A 150 8.90 -0.20 2.62
N LEU A 151 9.52 0.51 1.67
CA LEU A 151 10.31 -0.09 0.58
C LEU A 151 11.54 -0.83 1.11
N SER A 152 12.24 -0.22 2.08
CA SER A 152 13.38 -0.84 2.75
C SER A 152 12.98 -2.12 3.51
N LYS A 153 11.84 -2.08 4.22
CA LYS A 153 11.29 -3.28 4.87
C LYS A 153 10.95 -4.39 3.86
N ALA A 154 10.36 -4.03 2.71
CA ALA A 154 10.08 -4.99 1.64
C ALA A 154 11.37 -5.62 1.11
N HIS A 155 12.36 -4.80 0.76
CA HIS A 155 13.68 -5.28 0.31
C HIS A 155 14.32 -6.26 1.30
N TYR A 156 14.43 -5.84 2.57
CA TYR A 156 14.98 -6.67 3.65
C TYR A 156 14.24 -8.01 3.77
N TYR A 157 12.91 -7.98 3.71
CA TYR A 157 12.12 -9.20 3.82
C TYR A 157 12.34 -10.14 2.63
N VAL A 158 12.41 -9.60 1.40
CA VAL A 158 12.71 -10.41 0.20
C VAL A 158 14.08 -11.05 0.32
N THR A 159 15.12 -10.29 0.70
CA THR A 159 16.47 -10.82 0.95
C THR A 159 16.45 -11.94 2.00
N LYS A 160 15.74 -11.72 3.12
CA LYS A 160 15.59 -12.70 4.19
C LYS A 160 14.88 -13.98 3.71
N ALA A 161 13.78 -13.83 2.97
CA ALA A 161 13.02 -14.96 2.43
C ALA A 161 13.85 -15.78 1.45
N TRP A 162 14.61 -15.12 0.57
CA TRP A 162 15.47 -15.78 -0.40
C TRP A 162 16.58 -16.59 0.29
N ARG A 163 17.31 -15.95 1.22
CA ARG A 163 18.33 -16.62 2.04
C ARG A 163 17.76 -17.84 2.77
N PHE A 164 16.60 -17.67 3.39
CA PHE A 164 15.98 -18.72 4.19
C PHE A 164 15.62 -19.97 3.37
N TRP A 165 15.00 -19.79 2.20
CA TRP A 165 14.61 -20.92 1.35
C TRP A 165 15.81 -21.56 0.63
N LEU A 166 16.82 -20.76 0.26
CA LEU A 166 18.08 -21.30 -0.26
C LEU A 166 18.83 -22.14 0.77
N SER A 167 18.87 -21.71 2.04
CA SER A 167 19.45 -22.49 3.13
C SER A 167 18.84 -23.89 3.25
N ARG A 168 17.56 -24.05 2.90
CA ARG A 168 16.85 -25.35 2.92
C ARG A 168 17.01 -26.19 1.65
N ARG A 169 17.72 -25.68 0.65
CA ARG A 169 18.15 -26.46 -0.51
C ARG A 169 19.42 -27.25 -0.19
N CYS A 170 20.28 -26.73 0.68
CA CYS A 170 21.55 -27.36 1.01
C CYS A 170 21.38 -28.34 2.19
N HIS A 171 21.91 -29.55 2.07
CA HIS A 171 21.92 -30.55 3.15
C HIS A 171 22.63 -30.03 4.42
N LYS A 172 23.67 -29.19 4.27
CA LYS A 172 24.39 -28.56 5.39
C LYS A 172 23.67 -27.35 6.00
N GLY A 173 22.51 -26.94 5.47
CA GLY A 173 21.65 -25.87 6.00
C GLY A 173 22.18 -24.43 5.89
N LYS A 174 23.43 -24.22 5.47
CA LYS A 174 24.10 -22.92 5.41
C LYS A 174 24.51 -22.59 3.98
N VAL A 175 23.87 -21.57 3.39
CA VAL A 175 24.30 -20.96 2.13
C VAL A 175 25.19 -19.76 2.46
N LYS A 176 26.33 -19.63 1.77
CA LYS A 176 27.18 -18.44 1.79
C LYS A 176 26.49 -17.27 1.10
N PHE A 177 25.45 -16.75 1.74
CA PHE A 177 24.54 -15.79 1.13
C PHE A 177 25.21 -14.44 0.83
N GLN A 178 26.27 -14.08 1.55
CA GLN A 178 27.02 -12.85 1.28
C GLN A 178 27.70 -12.89 -0.09
N GLU A 179 28.41 -13.98 -0.42
CA GLU A 179 29.03 -14.19 -1.74
C GLU A 179 27.95 -14.20 -2.84
N LEU A 180 26.82 -14.86 -2.59
CA LEU A 180 25.71 -14.92 -3.52
C LEU A 180 25.06 -13.55 -3.74
N ALA A 181 24.84 -12.77 -2.69
CA ALA A 181 24.25 -11.44 -2.79
C ALA A 181 25.21 -10.42 -3.45
N ALA A 182 26.53 -10.65 -3.36
CA ALA A 182 27.52 -9.87 -4.10
C ALA A 182 27.45 -10.17 -5.60
N LYS A 183 27.32 -11.44 -5.98
CA LYS A 183 27.18 -11.86 -7.39
C LYS A 183 25.80 -11.52 -7.99
N TYR A 184 24.75 -11.61 -7.18
CA TYR A 184 23.36 -11.41 -7.61
C TYR A 184 22.67 -10.36 -6.72
N PRO A 185 23.03 -9.07 -6.87
CA PRO A 185 22.48 -8.01 -6.03
C PRO A 185 21.00 -7.77 -6.36
N LEU A 186 20.15 -7.75 -5.32
CA LEU A 186 18.76 -7.33 -5.47
C LEU A 186 18.67 -5.80 -5.63
N PRO A 187 17.69 -5.28 -6.39
CA PRO A 187 17.54 -3.85 -6.62
C PRO A 187 17.27 -3.14 -5.29
N LYS A 188 18.08 -2.13 -4.98
CA LYS A 188 17.87 -1.30 -3.78
C LYS A 188 16.57 -0.50 -3.89
N PRO A 189 15.90 -0.20 -2.76
CA PRO A 189 14.75 0.69 -2.72
C PRO A 189 15.04 2.04 -3.39
N LYS A 190 14.15 2.49 -4.28
CA LYS A 190 14.22 3.81 -4.90
C LYS A 190 12.88 4.52 -4.77
N ILE A 191 12.95 5.84 -4.57
CA ILE A 191 11.79 6.72 -4.73
C ILE A 191 11.75 7.07 -6.22
N ILE A 192 10.64 6.76 -6.87
CA ILE A 192 10.42 6.93 -8.32
C ILE A 192 9.49 8.12 -8.57
N HIS A 193 8.54 8.33 -7.66
CA HIS A 193 7.47 9.30 -7.78
C HIS A 193 7.67 10.44 -6.79
N SER A 194 7.79 11.66 -7.31
CA SER A 194 8.07 12.89 -6.54
C SER A 194 6.84 13.75 -6.21
N PHE A 195 5.64 13.28 -6.56
CA PHE A 195 4.37 13.98 -6.36
C PHE A 195 3.70 13.69 -5.01
#